data_AF-A0A0S3U885-F1
#
_entry.id   AF-A0A0S3U885-F1
#
_cell.length_a   1.000
_cell.length_b   1.000
_cell.length_c   1.000
_cell.angle_alpha   90.00
_cell.angle_beta   90.00
_cell.angle_gamma   90.00
#
_symmetry.space_group_name_H-M   'P 1'
#
loop_
_entity.id
_entity.type
_entity.pdbx_description
1 polymer ?
#
loop_
_entity_poly.entity_id
_entity_poly.type
_entity_poly.pdbx_seq_one_letter_code
_entity_poly.pdbx_strand_id
1 'polypeptide(L)'
;MATLFPIASVPGLPEARVSFNNQNLLPLPMLQTRNTTVHAFLCINPPPDADEKFWDAVRDCLVAASAGAIVAGTITGGLAALPTFMQVFGAKAAGKGLELVANQLQLVTETTYGDWNV
;
A
#
# COMPACT_ATOMS: atom_id res chain seq x y z
N MET A 1 3.16 -19.57 -0.92
CA MET A 1 2.51 -18.66 -1.90
C MET A 1 2.16 -17.40 -1.15
N ALA A 2 2.59 -16.22 -1.63
CA ALA A 2 2.32 -14.96 -0.96
C ALA A 2 0.83 -14.60 -1.05
N THR A 3 0.21 -14.18 0.05
CA THR A 3 -1.19 -13.74 0.07
C THR A 3 -1.25 -12.22 0.13
N LEU A 4 -1.94 -11.60 -0.82
CA LEU A 4 -2.13 -10.14 -0.89
C LEU A 4 -3.48 -9.76 -0.27
N PHE A 5 -3.44 -8.93 0.77
CA PHE A 5 -4.62 -8.36 1.40
C PHE A 5 -4.73 -6.88 1.04
N PRO A 6 -5.82 -6.42 0.41
CA PRO A 6 -5.99 -5.00 0.11
C PRO A 6 -6.16 -4.21 1.42
N ILE A 7 -5.36 -3.14 1.58
CA ILE A 7 -5.41 -2.28 2.77
C ILE A 7 -6.05 -0.93 2.41
N ALA A 8 -5.61 -0.32 1.31
CA ALA A 8 -6.06 1.01 0.91
C ALA A 8 -5.98 1.20 -0.60
N SER A 9 -6.79 2.12 -1.11
CA SER A 9 -6.69 2.62 -2.48
C SER A 9 -6.85 4.13 -2.45
N VAL A 10 -5.96 4.83 -3.14
CA VAL A 10 -6.02 6.27 -3.34
C VAL A 10 -6.31 6.51 -4.82
N PRO A 11 -7.59 6.71 -5.19
CA PRO A 11 -7.96 7.09 -6.54
C PRO A 11 -7.69 8.58 -6.78
N GLY A 12 -7.54 8.99 -8.03
CA GLY A 12 -7.61 10.41 -8.36
C GLY A 12 -6.30 11.18 -8.30
N LEU A 13 -5.13 10.52 -8.19
CA LEU A 13 -3.86 11.22 -8.10
C LEU A 13 -3.51 11.83 -9.46
N PRO A 14 -3.45 13.17 -9.58
CA PRO A 14 -3.15 13.81 -10.85
C PRO A 14 -1.66 13.69 -11.14
N GLU A 15 -1.32 13.12 -12.30
CA GLU A 15 0.03 13.19 -12.84
C GLU A 15 0.06 14.13 -14.04
N ALA A 16 1.10 14.95 -14.14
CA ALA A 16 1.34 15.82 -15.27
C ALA A 16 2.70 15.52 -15.89
N ARG A 17 2.76 15.50 -17.22
CA ARG A 17 4.02 15.46 -17.97
C ARG A 17 3.98 16.46 -19.11
N VAL A 18 5.16 16.90 -19.53
CA VAL A 18 5.31 17.68 -20.77
C VAL A 18 5.77 16.74 -21.87
N SER A 19 5.04 16.70 -22.97
CA SER A 19 5.42 15.98 -24.19
C SER A 19 5.59 16.97 -25.34
N PHE A 20 6.49 16.71 -26.28
CA PHE A 20 6.63 17.52 -27.49
C PHE A 20 5.89 16.84 -28.63
N ASN A 21 4.95 17.53 -29.25
CA ASN A 21 4.30 17.04 -30.46
C ASN A 21 5.15 17.41 -31.68
N ASN A 22 5.69 16.40 -32.35
CA ASN A 22 6.54 16.55 -33.54
C ASN A 22 5.75 16.48 -34.86
N GLN A 23 4.42 16.61 -34.84
CA GLN A 23 3.59 16.57 -36.05
C GLN A 23 3.70 17.84 -36.92
N ASN A 24 4.36 18.91 -36.45
CA ASN A 24 4.57 20.16 -37.19
C ASN A 24 6.07 20.55 -37.23
N LEU A 25 6.41 21.51 -38.11
CA LEU A 25 7.78 22.01 -38.36
C LEU A 25 8.52 22.53 -37.10
N LEU A 26 7.79 22.79 -36.02
CA LEU A 26 8.30 23.23 -34.72
C LEU A 26 7.70 22.34 -33.61
N PRO A 27 8.52 21.77 -32.71
CA PRO A 27 8.01 20.98 -31.59
C PRO A 27 7.27 21.89 -30.61
N LEU A 28 5.97 21.65 -30.44
CA LEU A 28 5.14 22.38 -29.48
C LEU A 28 5.09 21.59 -28.15
N PRO A 29 5.41 22.22 -27.01
CA PRO A 29 5.24 21.59 -25.71
C PRO A 29 3.74 21.45 -25.41
N MET A 30 3.31 20.24 -25.05
CA MET A 30 1.95 19.92 -24.66
C MET A 30 1.97 19.38 -23.24
N LEU A 31 1.16 20.01 -22.37
CA LEU A 31 0.90 19.49 -21.04
C LEU A 31 -0.07 18.32 -21.17
N GLN A 32 0.30 17.16 -20.63
CA GLN A 32 -0.58 16.00 -20.57
C GLN A 32 -0.84 15.68 -19.12
N THR A 33 -2.08 15.35 -18.80
CA THR A 33 -2.49 14.89 -17.47
C THR A 33 -3.07 13.49 -17.53
N ARG A 34 -2.86 12.69 -16.49
CA ARG A 34 -3.55 11.41 -16.32
C ARG A 34 -4.01 11.25 -14.89
N ASN A 35 -5.02 10.41 -14.72
CA ASN A 35 -5.45 9.97 -13.41
C ASN A 35 -4.70 8.69 -13.03
N THR A 36 -4.12 8.67 -11.83
CA THR A 36 -3.42 7.52 -11.29
C THR A 36 -4.11 7.05 -10.02
N THR A 37 -4.26 5.73 -9.89
CA THR A 37 -4.72 5.09 -8.66
C THR A 37 -3.58 4.28 -8.07
N VAL A 38 -3.29 4.53 -6.79
CA VAL A 38 -2.32 3.72 -6.03
C VAL A 38 -3.10 2.75 -5.14
N HIS A 39 -2.83 1.46 -5.29
CA HIS A 39 -3.35 0.38 -4.47
C HIS A 39 -2.25 -0.06 -3.50
N ALA A 40 -2.58 -0.17 -2.22
CA ALA A 40 -1.68 -0.69 -1.20
C ALA A 40 -2.19 -2.05 -0.70
N PHE A 41 -1.30 -3.03 -0.70
CA PHE A 41 -1.54 -4.40 -0.26
C PHE A 41 -0.59 -4.78 0.87
N LEU A 42 -1.08 -5.58 1.81
CA LEU A 42 -0.25 -6.34 2.73
C LEU A 42 0.04 -7.69 2.10
N CYS A 43 1.30 -7.93 1.78
CA CYS A 43 1.79 -9.22 1.36
C CYS A 43 2.24 -10.00 2.59
N ILE A 44 1.63 -11.17 2.80
CA ILE A 44 2.02 -12.11 3.86
C ILE A 44 2.61 -13.35 3.21
N ASN A 45 3.85 -13.68 3.56
CA ASN A 45 4.49 -14.95 3.24
C ASN A 45 4.29 -15.89 4.45
N PRO A 46 3.27 -16.77 4.43
CA PRO A 46 3.00 -17.66 5.56
C PRO A 46 4.15 -18.67 5.75
N PRO A 47 4.44 -19.10 6.98
CA PRO A 47 5.33 -20.22 7.24
C PRO A 47 4.78 -21.53 6.63
N PRO A 48 5.63 -22.54 6.41
CA PRO A 48 5.24 -23.83 5.82
C PRO A 48 4.09 -24.54 6.56
N ASP A 49 3.98 -24.25 7.85
CA ASP A 49 3.11 -24.85 8.86
C ASP A 49 2.01 -23.87 9.34
N ALA A 50 1.65 -22.90 8.51
CA ALA A 50 0.55 -21.98 8.79
C ALA A 50 -0.79 -22.73 8.89
N ASP A 51 -1.32 -22.78 10.12
CA ASP A 51 -2.62 -23.36 10.44
C ASP A 51 -3.71 -22.28 10.60
N GLU A 52 -4.93 -22.69 10.92
CA GLU A 52 -6.05 -21.78 11.12
C GLU A 52 -5.79 -20.78 12.28
N LYS A 53 -5.07 -21.21 13.32
CA LYS A 53 -4.70 -20.35 14.46
C LYS A 53 -3.72 -19.25 14.05
N PHE A 54 -2.78 -19.54 13.15
CA PHE A 54 -1.90 -18.54 12.56
C PHE A 54 -2.73 -17.46 11.84
N TRP A 55 -3.69 -17.86 11.00
CA TRP A 55 -4.52 -16.92 10.25
C TRP A 55 -5.46 -16.10 11.14
N ASP A 56 -6.03 -16.69 12.18
CA ASP A 56 -6.80 -15.96 13.19
C ASP A 56 -5.93 -14.96 13.95
N ALA A 57 -4.70 -15.35 14.31
CA ALA A 57 -3.76 -14.44 14.95
C ALA A 57 -3.38 -13.27 14.02
N VAL A 58 -3.12 -13.54 12.74
CA VAL A 58 -2.86 -12.52 11.71
C VAL A 58 -4.04 -11.57 11.56
N ARG A 59 -5.27 -12.10 11.53
CA ARG A 59 -6.51 -11.29 11.42
C ARG A 59 -6.66 -10.34 12.60
N ASP A 60 -6.44 -10.83 13.81
CA ASP A 60 -6.48 -9.98 15.02
C ASP A 60 -5.39 -8.90 15.00
N CYS A 61 -4.19 -9.24 14.52
CA CYS A 61 -3.09 -8.28 14.36
C CYS A 61 -3.44 -7.21 13.31
N LEU A 62 -4.03 -7.62 12.19
CA LEU A 62 -4.52 -6.74 11.13
C LEU A 62 -5.54 -5.73 11.64
N VAL A 63 -6.53 -6.18 12.43
CA VAL A 63 -7.56 -5.30 12.99
C VAL A 63 -6.94 -4.27 13.93
N ALA A 64 -6.05 -4.70 14.83
CA ALA A 64 -5.36 -3.81 15.76
C ALA A 64 -4.45 -2.80 15.02
N ALA A 65 -3.69 -3.26 14.04
CA ALA A 65 -2.80 -2.43 13.24
C ALA A 65 -3.58 -1.40 12.40
N SER A 66 -4.70 -1.80 11.81
CA SER A 66 -5.57 -0.91 11.04
C SER A 66 -6.20 0.16 11.94
N ALA A 67 -6.67 -0.22 13.13
CA ALA A 67 -7.20 0.74 14.10
C ALA A 67 -6.13 1.76 14.52
N GLY A 68 -4.91 1.30 14.81
CA GLY A 68 -3.77 2.17 15.13
C GLY A 68 -3.41 3.11 13.97
N ALA A 69 -3.42 2.60 12.73
CA ALA A 69 -3.14 3.38 11.53
C ALA A 69 -4.19 4.46 11.26
N ILE A 70 -5.47 4.16 11.50
CA ILE A 70 -6.56 5.14 11.34
C ILE A 70 -6.43 6.27 12.36
N VAL A 71 -6.17 5.93 13.63
CA VAL A 71 -5.98 6.92 14.70
C VAL A 71 -4.75 7.79 14.43
N ALA A 72 -3.63 7.20 14.01
CA ALA A 72 -2.45 7.95 13.62
C ALA A 72 -2.73 8.84 12.39
N GLY A 73 -3.33 8.29 11.34
CA GLY A 73 -3.65 9.02 10.12
C GLY A 73 -4.58 10.22 10.34
N THR A 74 -5.47 10.14 11.33
CA THR A 74 -6.39 11.24 11.68
C THR A 74 -5.74 12.31 12.57
N ILE A 75 -4.83 11.94 13.48
CA ILE A 75 -4.21 12.88 14.44
C ILE A 75 -2.94 13.53 13.89
N THR A 76 -2.06 12.75 13.27
CA THR A 76 -0.72 13.20 12.85
C THR A 76 -0.57 13.30 11.32
N GLY A 77 -1.65 13.04 10.57
CA GLY A 77 -1.68 13.06 9.11
C GLY A 77 -1.25 11.72 8.49
N GLY A 78 -1.54 11.55 7.19
CA GLY A 78 -1.37 10.28 6.47
C GLY A 78 0.06 9.70 6.50
N LEU A 79 1.08 10.53 6.74
CA LEU A 79 2.48 10.12 6.80
C LEU A 79 2.80 9.20 8.01
N ALA A 80 2.04 9.32 9.11
CA ALA A 80 2.27 8.51 10.30
C ALA A 80 1.45 7.21 10.32
N ALA A 81 0.39 7.11 9.51
CA ALA A 81 -0.49 5.95 9.48
C ALA A 81 0.27 4.64 9.17
N LEU A 82 1.18 4.70 8.20
CA LEU A 82 1.89 3.53 7.69
C LEU A 82 2.97 3.00 8.66
N PRO A 83 3.87 3.83 9.23
CA PRO A 83 4.78 3.38 10.28
C PRO A 83 4.03 2.84 11.51
N THR A 84 2.94 3.49 11.92
CA THR A 84 2.13 3.03 13.06
C THR A 84 1.46 1.69 12.76
N PHE A 85 0.95 1.48 11.55
CA PHE A 85 0.43 0.17 11.14
C PHE A 85 1.46 -0.93 11.34
N MET A 86 2.67 -0.73 10.78
CA MET A 86 3.74 -1.72 10.86
C MET A 86 4.19 -1.99 12.30
N GLN A 87 4.33 -0.94 13.12
CA GLN A 87 4.73 -1.09 14.52
C GLN A 87 3.68 -1.83 15.34
N VAL A 88 2.41 -1.45 15.20
CA VAL A 88 1.31 -2.09 15.94
C VAL A 88 1.16 -3.54 15.50
N PHE A 89 1.24 -3.81 14.19
CA PHE A 89 1.20 -5.17 13.66
C PHE A 89 2.34 -6.02 14.23
N GLY A 90 3.59 -5.53 14.13
CA GLY A 90 4.76 -6.24 14.63
C GLY A 90 4.70 -6.51 16.13
N ALA A 91 4.27 -5.53 16.92
CA ALA A 91 4.12 -5.67 18.37
C ALA A 91 3.05 -6.70 18.75
N LYS A 92 1.89 -6.68 18.07
CA LYS A 92 0.79 -7.64 18.32
C LYS A 92 1.18 -9.05 17.90
N ALA A 93 1.89 -9.19 16.79
CA ALA A 93 2.36 -10.48 16.29
C ALA A 93 3.41 -11.10 17.23
N ALA A 94 4.39 -10.32 17.68
CA ALA A 94 5.37 -10.76 18.67
C ALA A 94 4.69 -11.18 19.99
N GLY A 95 3.68 -10.42 20.45
CA GLY A 95 2.91 -10.76 21.65
C GLY A 95 2.05 -12.02 21.53
N LYS A 96 1.72 -12.46 20.30
CA LYS A 96 1.03 -13.74 20.04
C LYS A 96 1.99 -14.91 19.79
N GLY A 97 3.29 -14.71 19.95
CA GLY A 97 4.30 -15.73 19.68
C GLY A 97 4.48 -16.04 18.21
N LEU A 98 4.02 -15.16 17.32
CA LEU A 98 4.34 -15.24 15.90
C LEU A 98 5.79 -14.78 15.72
N GLU A 99 6.69 -15.71 15.46
CA GLU A 99 8.03 -15.39 14.99
C GLU A 99 7.91 -14.85 13.57
N LEU A 100 7.67 -13.54 13.46
CA LEU A 100 7.72 -12.85 12.19
C LEU A 100 9.17 -12.80 11.72
N VAL A 101 9.55 -13.74 10.87
CA VAL A 101 10.84 -13.71 10.19
C VAL A 101 10.86 -12.47 9.30
N ALA A 102 11.98 -11.75 9.24
CA ALA A 102 12.14 -10.61 8.34
C ALA A 102 11.72 -11.02 6.91
N ASN A 103 10.95 -10.16 6.21
CA ASN A 103 10.27 -10.42 4.92
C ASN A 103 9.00 -11.30 4.93
N GLN A 104 8.48 -11.74 6.08
CA GLN A 104 7.15 -12.38 6.11
C GLN A 104 6.00 -11.41 5.88
N LEU A 105 6.18 -10.12 6.20
CA LEU A 105 5.23 -9.07 5.93
C LEU A 105 5.88 -8.00 5.08
N GLN A 106 5.26 -7.71 3.95
CA GLN A 106 5.72 -6.67 3.04
C GLN A 106 4.53 -5.80 2.66
N LEU A 107 4.74 -4.49 2.64
CA LEU A 107 3.80 -3.60 1.98
C LEU A 107 4.14 -3.58 0.50
N VAL A 108 3.16 -3.92 -0.33
CA VAL A 108 3.29 -3.86 -1.78
C VAL A 108 2.35 -2.79 -2.28
N THR A 109 2.88 -1.85 -3.07
CA THR A 109 2.07 -0.86 -3.76
C THR A 109 1.99 -1.22 -5.24
N GLU A 110 0.78 -1.28 -5.78
CA GLU A 110 0.55 -1.38 -7.22
C GLU A 110 -0.07 -0.09 -7.72
N THR A 111 0.39 0.38 -8.88
CA THR A 111 -0.10 1.63 -9.47
C THR A 111 -0.84 1.31 -10.75
N THR A 112 -2.12 1.69 -10.81
CA THR A 112 -2.93 1.64 -12.03
C THR A 112 -2.98 3.02 -12.66
N TYR A 113 -2.59 3.10 -13.93
CA TYR A 113 -2.54 4.35 -14.68
C TYR A 113 -3.74 4.44 -15.63
N GLY A 114 -4.44 5.57 -15.61
CA GLY A 114 -5.38 5.94 -16.66
C GLY A 114 -4.68 6.50 -17.89
N ASP A 115 -5.48 6.79 -18.92
CA ASP A 115 -5.00 7.36 -20.17
C ASP A 115 -4.49 8.80 -19.99
N TRP A 116 -3.51 9.16 -20.81
CA TRP A 116 -3.01 10.53 -20.90
C TRP A 116 -3.98 11.39 -21.72
N ASN A 117 -4.53 12.41 -21.09
CA ASN A 117 -5.32 13.45 -21.72
C ASN A 117 -4.46 14.67 -22.01
N VAL A 118 -4.70 15.30 -23.16
CA VAL A 118 -4.11 16.57 -23.59
C VAL A 118 -5.01 17.70 -23.17
#